data_AF-A0AAE3L088-F1
#
_entry.id   AF-A0AAE3L088-F1
#
_cell.length_a   1.000
_cell.length_b   1.000
_cell.length_c   1.000
_cell.angle_alpha   90.00
_cell.angle_beta   90.00
_cell.angle_gamma   90.00
#
_symmetry.space_group_name_H-M   'P 1'
#
loop_
_entity.id
_entity.type
_entity.pdbx_description
1 polymer ?
#
loop_
_entity_poly.entity_id
_entity_poly.type
_entity_poly.pdbx_seq_one_letter_code
_entity_poly.pdbx_strand_id
1 'polypeptide(L)' 'MKINKGTKVGIIIEIIAIIIMLLLALFNKTVPSIIVWIFSIGMLIALGGSLIELSKNKRDNSRLRAP' A
#
# COMPACT_ATOMS: atom_id res chain seq x y z
N MET A 1 4.64 8.90 13.64
CA MET A 1 5.18 7.91 12.69
C MET A 1 6.04 8.65 11.67
N LYS A 2 7.36 8.43 11.63
CA LYS A 2 8.23 9.03 10.60
C LYS A 2 8.10 8.18 9.34
N ILE A 3 7.21 8.57 8.43
CA ILE A 3 7.04 7.89 7.15
C ILE A 3 8.23 8.27 6.26
N ASN A 4 8.96 7.28 5.76
CA ASN A 4 10.05 7.43 4.80
C ASN A 4 9.57 8.20 3.53
N LYS A 5 10.40 9.09 2.98
CA LYS A 5 10.10 9.87 1.75
C LYS A 5 9.64 8.97 0.59
N GLY A 6 10.29 7.83 0.38
CA GLY A 6 9.93 6.84 -0.65
C GLY A 6 8.57 6.18 -0.39
N THR A 7 8.27 5.82 0.86
CA THR A 7 6.95 5.30 1.24
C THR A 7 5.85 6.34 0.99
N LYS A 8 6.12 7.62 1.27
CA LYS A 8 5.18 8.71 1.01
C LYS A 8 4.87 8.85 -0.48
N VAL A 9 5.89 8.77 -1.34
CA VAL A 9 5.72 8.83 -2.80
C VAL A 9 4.94 7.62 -3.31
N GLY A 10 5.24 6.41 -2.84
CA GLY A 10 4.50 5.20 -3.21
C GLY A 10 3.00 5.28 -2.87
N ILE A 11 2.66 5.77 -1.67
CA ILE A 11 1.26 5.96 -1.25
C ILE A 11 0.55 7.01 -2.11
N ILE A 12 1.22 8.10 -2.49
CA ILE A 12 0.63 9.13 -3.36
C ILE A 12 0.28 8.55 -4.73
N ILE A 13 1.16 7.72 -5.31
CA ILE A 13 0.92 7.07 -6.60
C ILE A 13 -0.27 6.11 -6.52
N GLU A 14 -0.37 5.32 -5.46
CA GLU A 14 -1.51 4.45 -5.15
C GLU A 14 -2.83 5.24 -5.11
N ILE A 15 -2.87 6.36 -4.38
CA ILE A 15 -4.06 7.23 -4.29
C ILE A 15 -4.48 7.75 -5.67
N ILE A 16 -3.52 8.19 -6.48
CA ILE A 16 -3.79 8.67 -7.84
C ILE A 16 -4.37 7.53 -8.71
N ALA A 17 -3.82 6.32 -8.60
CA ALA A 17 -4.32 5.16 -9.34
C ALA A 17 -5.77 4.83 -8.97
N ILE A 18 -6.11 4.88 -7.67
CA ILE A 18 -7.49 4.67 -7.19
C ILE A 18 -8.44 5.73 -7.76
N ILE A 19 -8.05 7.01 -7.76
CA ILE A 19 -8.88 8.08 -8.30
C ILE A 19 -9.14 7.87 -9.80
N ILE A 20 -8.11 7.50 -10.57
CA ILE A 20 -8.24 7.24 -12.00
C ILE A 20 -9.15 6.03 -12.26
N MET A 21 -8.99 4.94 -11.50
CA MET A 21 -9.88 3.78 -11.60
C MET A 21 -11.33 4.13 -11.29
N LEU A 22 -11.55 4.93 -10.23
CA LEU A 22 -12.89 5.35 -9.83
C LEU A 22 -13.57 6.19 -10.92
N LEU A 23 -12.82 7.12 -11.54
CA LEU A 23 -13.31 7.92 -12.67
C LEU A 23 -13.64 7.03 -13.87
N LEU A 24 -12.74 6.11 -14.25
CA LEU A 24 -12.98 5.17 -15.36
C LEU A 24 -14.22 4.31 -15.13
N ALA A 25 -14.39 3.80 -13.90
CA ALA A 25 -15.57 3.05 -13.50
C ALA A 25 -16.85 3.89 -13.60
N LEU A 26 -16.81 5.17 -13.17
CA LEU A 26 -17.94 6.10 -13.29
C LEU A 26 -18.36 6.34 -14.75
N PHE A 27 -17.38 6.43 -15.65
CA PHE A 27 -17.62 6.61 -17.08
C PHE A 27 -17.87 5.29 -17.83
N ASN A 28 -18.00 4.15 -17.13
CA ASN A 28 -18.14 2.81 -17.72
C ASN A 28 -17.06 2.50 -18.77
N LYS A 29 -15.87 3.07 -18.61
CA LYS A 29 -14.73 2.83 -19.48
C LYS A 29 -13.88 1.71 -18.92
N THR A 30 -13.40 0.85 -19.82
CA THR A 30 -12.51 -0.25 -19.46
C THR A 30 -11.26 0.32 -18.80
N VAL A 31 -10.94 -0.18 -17.60
CA VAL A 31 -9.70 0.18 -16.93
C VAL A 31 -8.53 -0.43 -17.70
N PRO A 32 -7.56 0.37 -18.17
CA PRO A 32 -6.38 -0.15 -18.85
C PRO A 32 -5.64 -1.16 -17.96
N SER A 33 -5.22 -2.31 -18.53
CA SER A 33 -4.56 -3.36 -17.74
C SER A 33 -3.28 -2.88 -17.04
N ILE A 34 -2.59 -1.89 -17.63
CA ILE A 34 -1.40 -1.27 -17.06
C ILE A 34 -1.69 -0.63 -15.70
N ILE A 35 -2.86 0.01 -15.53
CA ILE A 35 -3.25 0.69 -14.28
C ILE A 35 -3.58 -0.36 -13.22
N VAL A 36 -4.26 -1.45 -13.61
CA VAL A 36 -4.55 -2.58 -12.72
C VAL A 36 -3.28 -3.25 -12.22
N TRP A 37 -2.28 -3.38 -13.08
CA TRP A 37 -0.96 -3.93 -12.72
C TRP A 37 -0.23 -3.05 -11.73
N ILE A 38 -0.16 -1.74 -11.98
CA ILE A 38 0.50 -0.78 -11.08
C ILE A 38 -0.16 -0.80 -9.70
N PHE A 39 -1.50 -0.79 -9.65
CA PHE A 39 -2.25 -0.87 -8.41
C PHE A 39 -2.02 -2.21 -7.69
N SER A 40 -2.07 -3.33 -8.39
CA SER A 40 -1.88 -4.65 -7.76
C SER A 40 -0.49 -4.79 -7.14
N ILE A 41 0.56 -4.33 -7.84
CA ILE A 41 1.94 -4.38 -7.33
C ILE A 41 2.13 -3.40 -6.17
N GLY A 42 1.62 -2.17 -6.31
CA GLY A 42 1.67 -1.15 -5.26
C GLY A 42 1.01 -1.63 -3.97
N MET A 43 -0.18 -2.20 -4.08
CA MET A 43 -0.94 -2.76 -2.97
C MET A 43 -0.21 -3.94 -2.31
N LEU A 44 0.37 -4.86 -3.10
CA LEU A 44 1.17 -5.97 -2.57
C LEU A 44 2.38 -5.50 -1.77
N ILE A 45 3.10 -4.49 -2.26
CA ILE A 45 4.27 -3.92 -1.56
C ILE A 45 3.84 -3.21 -0.29
N ALA A 46 2.75 -2.42 -0.34
CA ALA A 46 2.24 -1.70 0.81
C ALA A 46 1.76 -2.66 1.92
N LEU A 47 0.98 -3.67 1.54
CA LEU A 47 0.50 -4.70 2.47
C LEU A 47 1.66 -5.53 3.02
N GLY A 48 2.56 -6.01 2.15
CA GLY A 48 3.73 -6.79 2.55
C GLY A 48 4.63 -6.01 3.53
N GLY A 49 4.93 -4.75 3.22
CA GLY A 49 5.69 -3.87 4.10
C GLY A 49 4.99 -3.65 5.46
N SER A 50 3.69 -3.39 5.44
CA SER A 50 2.89 -3.21 6.65
C SER A 50 2.84 -4.47 7.52
N LEU A 51 2.65 -5.64 6.91
CA LEU A 51 2.63 -6.96 7.57
C LEU A 51 3.98 -7.28 8.23
N ILE A 52 5.09 -7.01 7.53
CA ILE A 52 6.45 -7.23 8.07
C ILE A 52 6.69 -6.30 9.26
N GLU A 53 6.33 -5.03 9.14
CA GLU A 53 6.51 -4.05 10.22
C GLU A 53 5.63 -4.38 11.43
N LEU A 54 4.38 -4.79 11.21
CA LEU A 54 3.46 -5.23 12.25
C LEU A 54 3.97 -6.51 12.95
N SER A 55 4.49 -7.48 12.19
CA SER A 55 5.10 -8.71 12.70
C SER A 55 6.33 -8.41 13.56
N LYS A 56 7.17 -7.47 13.12
CA LYS A 56 8.35 -7.01 13.86
C LYS A 56 7.95 -6.34 15.17
N ASN A 57 6.97 -5.43 15.14
CA ASN A 57 6.49 -4.73 16.33
C ASN A 57 5.82 -5.68 17.33
N LYS A 58 5.10 -6.70 16.85
CA LYS A 58 4.51 -7.74 17.70
C LYS A 58 5.57 -8.60 18.39
N ARG A 59 6.65 -8.99 17.70
CA ARG A 59 7.77 -9.72 18.33
C ARG A 59 8.50 -8.86 19.37
N ASP A 60 8.72 -7.58 19.07
CA ASP A 60 9.43 -6.68 19.98
C ASP A 60 8.65 -6.48 21.30
N ASN A 61 7.34 -6.27 21.20
CA ASN A 61 6.43 -6.18 22.36
C ASN A 61 6.38 -7.50 23.17
N SER A 62 6.52 -8.66 22.53
CA SER A 62 6.58 -9.95 23.24
C SER A 62 7.90 -10.15 24.01
N ARG A 63 9.02 -9.55 23.56
CA ARG A 63 10.29 -9.58 24.29
C ARG A 63 10.30 -8.65 25.50
N LEU A 64 9.61 -7.51 25.39
CA LEU A 64 9.43 -6.56 26.51
C LEU A 64 8.49 -7.10 27.62
N ARG A 65 7.72 -8.15 27.34
CA ARG A 65 6.85 -8.83 28.32
C ARG A 65 7.39 -10.18 28.81
N ALA A 66 8.57 -10.60 28.37
CA ALA A 66 9.21 -11.78 28.94
C ALA A 66 9.79 -11.40 30.33
N PRO A 67 9.55 -12.21 31.38
CA PRO A 67 9.97 -11.92 32.75
C PRO A 67 11.50 -11.92 32.92
#